data_AF-A0AAP5N5C2-F1
#
_entry.id   AF-A0AAP5N5C2-F1
#
_cell.length_a   1.000
_cell.length_b   1.000
_cell.length_c   1.000
_cell.angle_alpha   90.00
_cell.angle_beta   90.00
_cell.angle_gamma   90.00
#
_symmetry.space_group_name_H-M   'P 1'
#
loop_
_entity.id
_entity.type
_entity.pdbx_description
1 polymer ?
#
loop_
_entity_poly.entity_id
_entity_poly.type
_entity_poly.pdbx_seq_one_letter_code
_entity_poly.pdbx_strand_id
1 'polypeptide(L)'
;MHLLNEHEEKYGLKILVEKYGKYFGIPGPIYTFEDLFGNGSPAPFSVELVGIYAIKDVLYSWKLCEWQMEMMRKSPGRLLECYAEIDSKLPEVDVFMARCGFEIDLDGLKALEAEFEPALEQAKRDVIETYGINDEFICKMDRTLSAKKIAKWTEAQKARIKRWEDSVKKQQRIIEECESVGKTGLKKYRDAKERLLKLYAEKPAPAVEEHAPRYVTEFSITNGNHLAYLIYDHLGIEDVTPKFKRGKERSTASEVMEEYYETETALKPLATVAVYEKLLNTYIRKIPHALEADGRLHSEFKAGGTATGRYSSSGYKGRPIDVLDEFKEG
;
A
#
# COMPACT_ATOMS: atom_id res chain seq x y z
N MET A 1 -0.06 21.68 22.35
CA MET A 1 0.83 20.52 22.62
C MET A 1 2.02 20.44 21.69
N HIS A 2 1.89 20.66 20.37
CA HIS A 2 3.03 20.57 19.44
C HIS A 2 4.29 21.32 19.90
N LEU A 3 4.16 22.55 20.40
CA LEU A 3 5.29 23.33 20.96
C LEU A 3 5.88 22.78 22.27
N LEU A 4 5.08 22.05 23.06
CA LEU A 4 5.52 21.52 24.36
C LEU A 4 6.13 20.12 24.23
N ASN A 5 5.66 19.33 23.26
CA ASN A 5 6.15 17.99 22.98
C ASN A 5 5.85 17.64 21.51
N GLU A 6 6.83 17.81 20.63
CA GLU A 6 6.72 17.51 19.20
C GLU A 6 6.66 16.01 18.88
N HIS A 7 7.11 15.17 19.82
CA HIS A 7 7.10 13.71 19.72
C HIS A 7 5.83 13.08 20.31
N GLU A 8 4.78 13.87 20.55
CA GLU A 8 3.51 13.32 21.00
C GLU A 8 2.90 12.43 19.91
N GLU A 9 2.45 11.24 20.30
CA GLU A 9 1.95 10.24 19.35
C GLU A 9 0.66 10.70 18.67
N LYS A 10 -0.22 11.35 19.44
CA LYS A 10 -1.53 11.82 18.99
C LYS A 10 -1.93 13.11 19.70
N TYR A 11 -2.48 14.04 18.92
CA TYR A 11 -2.84 15.39 19.37
C TYR A 11 -4.34 15.61 19.58
N GLY A 12 -5.16 14.55 19.48
CA GLY A 12 -6.61 14.64 19.69
C GLY A 12 -6.97 15.02 21.13
N LEU A 13 -7.96 15.91 21.29
CA LEU A 13 -8.35 16.46 22.60
C LEU A 13 -8.54 15.38 23.68
N LYS A 14 -9.32 14.34 23.36
CA LYS A 14 -9.66 13.27 24.30
C LYS A 14 -8.42 12.50 24.77
N ILE A 15 -7.52 12.19 23.84
CA ILE A 15 -6.27 11.48 24.11
C ILE A 15 -5.34 12.32 24.99
N LEU A 16 -5.24 13.62 24.68
CA LEU A 16 -4.43 14.54 25.48
C LEU A 16 -5.00 14.72 26.89
N VAL A 17 -6.32 14.80 27.03
CA VAL A 17 -6.97 14.94 28.34
C VAL A 17 -6.89 13.64 29.13
N GLU A 18 -6.99 12.48 28.50
CA GLU A 18 -6.78 11.20 29.17
C GLU A 18 -5.34 11.08 29.70
N LYS A 19 -4.34 11.47 28.90
CA LYS A 19 -2.92 11.41 29.27
C LYS A 19 -2.54 12.44 30.34
N TYR A 20 -3.01 13.69 30.20
CA TYR A 20 -2.54 14.82 30.99
C TYR A 20 -3.57 15.37 31.99
N GLY A 21 -4.84 14.96 31.92
CA GLY A 21 -5.96 15.55 32.68
C GLY A 21 -5.78 15.56 34.19
N LYS A 22 -5.09 14.56 34.74
CA LYS A 22 -4.71 14.51 36.17
C LYS A 22 -3.91 15.74 36.63
N TYR A 23 -3.16 16.40 35.73
CA TYR A 23 -2.37 17.58 36.05
C TYR A 23 -3.17 18.88 36.04
N PHE A 24 -4.40 18.86 35.53
CA PHE A 24 -5.28 20.03 35.44
C PHE A 24 -6.71 19.77 35.90
N GLY A 25 -6.88 18.79 36.80
CA GLY A 25 -8.13 18.58 37.55
C GLY A 25 -9.21 17.77 36.81
N ILE A 26 -8.85 17.00 35.79
CA ILE A 26 -9.75 16.10 35.06
C ILE A 26 -9.17 14.67 35.09
N PRO A 27 -9.36 13.91 36.19
CA PRO A 27 -8.80 12.57 36.32
C PRO A 27 -9.69 11.44 35.77
N GLY A 28 -10.93 11.77 35.40
CA GLY A 28 -11.99 10.78 35.12
C GLY A 28 -11.88 10.12 33.75
N PRO A 29 -12.71 9.08 33.50
CA PRO A 29 -12.78 8.46 32.18
C PRO A 29 -13.18 9.50 31.13
N ILE A 30 -12.45 9.51 30.01
CA ILE A 30 -12.67 10.44 28.91
C ILE A 30 -13.33 9.68 27.77
N TYR A 31 -14.62 9.97 27.55
CA TYR A 31 -15.38 9.36 26.47
C TYR A 31 -15.15 10.09 25.16
N THR A 32 -14.81 9.32 24.13
CA THR A 32 -14.73 9.76 22.74
C THR A 32 -16.12 9.90 22.13
N PHE A 33 -16.19 10.46 20.92
CA PHE A 33 -17.42 10.52 20.15
C PHE A 33 -17.96 9.10 19.87
N GLU A 34 -17.08 8.19 19.45
CA GLU A 34 -17.45 6.81 19.12
C GLU A 34 -17.98 6.04 20.33
N ASP A 35 -17.43 6.27 21.53
CA ASP A 35 -17.92 5.65 22.77
C ASP A 35 -19.37 5.99 23.09
N LEU A 36 -19.85 7.15 22.66
CA LEU A 36 -21.20 7.66 22.97
C LEU A 36 -22.17 7.53 21.80
N PHE A 37 -21.69 7.68 20.57
CA PHE A 37 -22.53 7.80 19.37
C PHE A 37 -22.19 6.78 18.27
N GLY A 38 -21.13 5.98 18.44
CA GLY A 38 -20.64 5.08 17.40
C GLY A 38 -20.10 5.83 16.17
N ASN A 39 -20.23 5.22 14.99
CA ASN A 39 -19.72 5.76 13.72
C ASN A 39 -20.72 6.64 12.95
N GLY A 40 -21.85 7.01 13.57
CA GLY A 40 -22.93 7.78 12.94
C GLY A 40 -23.04 9.21 13.44
N SER A 41 -23.98 9.97 12.90
CA SER A 41 -24.27 11.33 13.37
C SER A 41 -24.80 11.35 14.81
N PRO A 42 -24.52 12.41 15.60
CA PRO A 42 -25.11 12.58 16.92
C PRO A 42 -26.56 13.07 16.84
N ALA A 43 -27.07 13.44 15.65
CA ALA A 43 -28.42 13.99 15.47
C ALA A 43 -29.57 13.10 15.99
N PRO A 44 -29.51 11.76 15.91
CA PRO A 44 -30.57 10.89 16.45
C PRO A 44 -30.62 10.83 17.99
N PHE A 45 -29.61 11.35 18.69
CA PHE A 45 -29.52 11.27 20.15
C PHE A 45 -30.18 12.45 20.84
N SER A 46 -30.47 12.32 22.14
CA SER A 46 -31.09 13.41 22.90
C SER A 46 -30.19 14.64 22.95
N VAL A 47 -30.81 15.83 22.84
CA VAL A 47 -30.11 17.12 22.95
C VAL A 47 -29.36 17.24 24.28
N GLU A 48 -29.88 16.66 25.35
CA GLU A 48 -29.21 16.65 26.66
C GLU A 48 -27.90 15.86 26.61
N LEU A 49 -27.90 14.64 26.04
CA LEU A 49 -26.69 13.82 25.94
C LEU A 49 -25.63 14.48 25.05
N VAL A 50 -26.04 14.95 23.86
CA VAL A 50 -25.17 15.64 22.91
C VAL A 50 -24.64 16.95 23.51
N GLY A 51 -25.50 17.69 24.22
CA GLY A 51 -25.15 18.91 24.93
C GLY A 51 -24.12 18.69 26.03
N ILE A 52 -24.29 17.64 26.86
CA ILE A 52 -23.31 17.27 27.89
C ILE A 52 -21.95 16.95 27.25
N TYR A 53 -21.94 16.21 26.14
CA TYR A 53 -20.71 15.91 25.42
C TYR A 53 -20.02 17.20 24.92
N ALA A 54 -20.76 18.09 24.26
CA ALA A 54 -20.24 19.36 23.75
C ALA A 54 -19.71 20.27 24.87
N ILE A 55 -20.43 20.38 25.99
CA ILE A 55 -19.99 21.17 27.15
C ILE A 55 -18.68 20.61 27.74
N LYS A 56 -18.56 19.27 27.83
CA LYS A 56 -17.33 18.63 28.30
C LYS A 56 -16.14 18.95 27.39
N ASP A 57 -16.33 18.99 26.07
CA ASP A 57 -15.25 19.34 25.13
C ASP A 57 -14.74 20.78 25.35
N VAL A 58 -15.65 21.72 25.64
CA VAL A 58 -15.28 23.09 26.00
C VAL A 58 -14.49 23.12 27.31
N LEU A 59 -14.95 22.42 28.35
CA LEU A 59 -14.26 22.33 29.64
C LEU A 59 -12.85 21.73 29.49
N TYR A 60 -12.74 20.62 28.75
CA TYR A 60 -11.49 19.92 28.50
C TYR A 60 -10.51 20.81 27.75
N SER A 61 -10.97 21.47 26.69
CA SER A 61 -10.15 22.37 25.88
C SER A 61 -9.65 23.56 26.69
N TRP A 62 -10.53 24.18 27.49
CA TRP A 62 -10.15 25.30 28.35
C TRP A 62 -9.09 24.92 29.38
N LYS A 63 -9.34 23.84 30.13
CA LYS A 63 -8.40 23.38 31.17
C LYS A 63 -7.06 22.92 30.60
N LEU A 64 -7.08 22.23 29.46
CA LEU A 64 -5.87 21.86 28.75
C LEU A 64 -5.09 23.09 28.27
N CYS A 65 -5.77 24.09 27.72
CA CYS A 65 -5.15 25.35 27.28
C CYS A 65 -4.50 26.10 28.44
N GLU A 66 -5.21 26.30 29.56
CA GLU A 66 -4.67 26.96 30.77
C GLU A 66 -3.38 26.26 31.23
N TRP A 67 -3.42 24.93 31.30
CA TRP A 67 -2.28 24.13 31.70
C TRP A 67 -1.12 24.24 30.71
N GLN A 68 -1.38 24.19 29.40
CA GLN A 68 -0.36 24.35 28.37
C GLN A 68 0.33 25.72 28.45
N MET A 69 -0.43 26.80 28.66
CA MET A 69 0.11 28.15 28.82
C MET A 69 1.04 28.24 30.03
N GLU A 70 0.63 27.62 31.15
CA GLU A 70 1.45 27.55 32.36
C GLU A 70 2.72 26.73 32.15
N MET A 71 2.64 25.61 31.42
CA MET A 71 3.81 24.81 31.08
C MET A 71 4.77 25.58 30.15
N MET A 72 4.25 26.25 29.12
CA MET A 72 5.09 27.06 28.21
C MET A 72 5.79 28.20 28.95
N ARG A 73 5.13 28.82 29.93
CA ARG A 73 5.73 29.86 30.79
C ARG A 73 6.85 29.31 31.67
N LYS A 74 6.69 28.09 32.18
CA LYS A 74 7.67 27.42 33.05
C LYS A 74 8.83 26.78 32.28
N SER A 75 8.61 26.41 31.03
CA SER A 75 9.63 25.80 30.18
C SER A 75 10.77 26.78 29.91
N PRO A 76 12.02 26.30 29.90
CA PRO A 76 13.15 27.14 29.49
C PRO A 76 13.00 27.53 28.01
N GLY A 77 13.45 28.76 27.68
CA GLY A 77 13.39 29.29 26.32
C GLY A 77 12.22 30.24 26.09
N ARG A 78 11.75 30.31 24.84
CA ARG A 78 10.81 31.34 24.36
C ARG A 78 9.49 30.75 23.87
N LEU A 79 9.08 29.57 24.35
CA LEU A 79 7.92 28.84 23.82
C LEU A 79 6.62 29.65 23.87
N LEU A 80 6.38 30.38 24.97
CA LEU A 80 5.19 31.22 25.09
C LEU A 80 5.20 32.38 24.08
N GLU A 81 6.38 32.96 23.81
CA GLU A 81 6.54 34.04 22.82
C GLU A 81 6.35 33.50 21.40
N CYS A 82 6.96 32.35 21.08
CA CYS A 82 6.74 31.67 19.79
C CYS A 82 5.25 31.40 19.57
N TYR A 83 4.54 30.89 20.58
CA TYR A 83 3.10 30.69 20.46
C TYR A 83 2.35 32.01 20.21
N ALA A 84 2.64 33.05 21.00
CA ALA A 84 1.92 34.32 20.93
C ALA A 84 2.15 35.07 19.61
N GLU A 85 3.39 35.05 19.10
CA GLU A 85 3.79 35.79 17.90
C GLU A 85 3.56 34.99 16.60
N ILE A 86 3.62 33.65 16.66
CA ILE A 86 3.57 32.77 15.48
C ILE A 86 2.36 31.85 15.54
N ASP A 87 2.39 30.80 16.37
CA ASP A 87 1.40 29.70 16.31
C ASP A 87 -0.05 30.16 16.52
N SER A 88 -0.28 31.17 17.36
CA SER A 88 -1.62 31.71 17.63
C SER A 88 -2.24 32.39 16.41
N LYS A 89 -1.42 32.76 15.41
CA LYS A 89 -1.85 33.44 14.17
C LYS A 89 -2.03 32.46 13.02
N LEU A 90 -1.41 31.29 13.08
CA LEU A 90 -1.45 30.30 12.01
C LEU A 90 -2.88 29.84 11.65
N PRO A 91 -3.83 29.62 12.59
CA PRO A 91 -5.18 29.18 12.22
C PRO A 91 -5.90 30.14 11.27
N GLU A 92 -5.72 31.45 11.41
CA GLU A 92 -6.33 32.43 10.52
C GLU A 92 -5.72 32.34 9.11
N VAL A 93 -4.39 32.23 9.05
CA VAL A 93 -3.64 32.07 7.79
C VAL A 93 -4.00 30.74 7.12
N ASP A 94 -4.12 29.65 7.88
CA ASP A 94 -4.48 28.32 7.38
C ASP A 94 -5.87 28.32 6.74
N VAL A 95 -6.85 28.94 7.41
CA VAL A 95 -8.20 29.09 6.87
C VAL A 95 -8.20 29.94 5.62
N PHE A 96 -7.44 31.04 5.60
CA PHE A 96 -7.31 31.88 4.41
C PHE A 96 -6.72 31.09 3.24
N MET A 97 -5.56 30.44 3.43
CA MET A 97 -4.88 29.65 2.40
C MET A 97 -5.75 28.50 1.88
N ALA A 98 -6.41 27.77 2.78
CA ALA A 98 -7.29 26.67 2.43
C ALA A 98 -8.52 27.15 1.64
N ARG A 99 -9.02 28.36 1.89
CA ARG A 99 -10.19 28.92 1.19
C ARG A 99 -9.85 29.63 -0.11
N CYS A 100 -8.66 30.20 -0.24
CA CYS A 100 -8.28 30.98 -1.42
C CYS A 100 -8.14 30.11 -2.66
N GLY A 101 -7.46 28.96 -2.57
CA GLY A 101 -7.19 28.10 -3.71
C GLY A 101 -6.33 28.76 -4.80
N PHE A 102 -5.93 27.96 -5.79
CA PHE A 102 -5.04 28.36 -6.87
C PHE A 102 -5.74 28.26 -8.24
N GLU A 103 -5.50 29.23 -9.10
CA GLU A 103 -5.89 29.14 -10.52
C GLU A 103 -4.89 28.26 -11.25
N ILE A 104 -5.41 27.32 -12.04
CA ILE A 104 -4.60 26.38 -12.80
C ILE A 104 -5.09 26.35 -14.24
N ASP A 105 -4.14 26.39 -15.17
CA ASP A 105 -4.39 26.20 -16.58
C ASP A 105 -4.61 24.70 -16.89
N LEU A 106 -5.88 24.30 -16.91
CA LEU A 106 -6.28 22.92 -17.19
C LEU A 106 -6.02 22.52 -18.63
N ASP A 107 -6.07 23.45 -19.58
CA ASP A 107 -5.80 23.15 -20.98
C ASP A 107 -4.30 23.00 -21.22
N GLY A 108 -3.47 23.81 -20.53
CA GLY A 108 -2.03 23.61 -20.42
C GLY A 108 -1.66 22.23 -19.84
N LEU A 109 -2.33 21.81 -18.76
CA LEU A 109 -2.11 20.45 -18.19
C LEU A 109 -2.45 19.35 -19.20
N LYS A 110 -3.57 19.45 -19.94
CA LYS A 110 -3.92 18.49 -21.00
C LYS A 110 -2.90 18.47 -22.13
N ALA A 111 -2.38 19.64 -22.52
CA ALA A 111 -1.34 19.74 -23.54
C ALA A 111 -0.05 19.04 -23.09
N LEU A 112 0.37 19.26 -21.83
CA LEU A 112 1.52 18.56 -21.24
C LEU A 112 1.28 17.05 -21.13
N GLU A 113 0.07 16.61 -20.78
CA GLU A 113 -0.28 15.18 -20.80
C GLU A 113 -0.10 14.57 -22.20
N ALA A 114 -0.62 15.25 -23.22
CA ALA A 114 -0.50 14.80 -24.61
C ALA A 114 0.95 14.78 -25.12
N GLU A 115 1.80 15.68 -24.61
CA GLU A 115 3.23 15.72 -24.92
C GLU A 115 4.01 14.58 -24.25
N PHE A 116 3.79 14.36 -22.95
CA PHE A 116 4.61 13.43 -22.17
C PHE A 116 4.11 11.99 -22.17
N GLU A 117 2.83 11.73 -22.48
CA GLU A 117 2.33 10.35 -22.54
C GLU A 117 3.07 9.51 -23.61
N PRO A 118 3.29 9.98 -24.84
CA PRO A 118 4.11 9.24 -25.81
C PRO A 118 5.55 9.04 -25.34
N ALA A 119 6.12 10.01 -24.62
CA ALA A 119 7.48 9.92 -24.08
C ALA A 119 7.59 8.87 -22.97
N LEU A 120 6.58 8.77 -22.11
CA LEU A 120 6.47 7.71 -21.10
C LEU A 120 6.37 6.34 -21.76
N GLU A 121 5.51 6.19 -22.76
CA GLU A 121 5.34 4.92 -23.47
C GLU A 121 6.60 4.51 -24.23
N GLN A 122 7.33 5.47 -24.80
CA GLN A 122 8.65 5.19 -25.38
C GLN A 122 9.64 4.76 -24.30
N ALA A 123 9.73 5.46 -23.17
CA ALA A 123 10.64 5.10 -22.08
C ALA A 123 10.35 3.70 -21.52
N LYS A 124 9.07 3.28 -21.44
CA LYS A 124 8.69 1.91 -21.06
C LYS A 124 9.15 0.87 -22.10
N ARG A 125 9.08 1.19 -23.39
CA ARG A 125 9.62 0.31 -24.46
C ARG A 125 11.14 0.21 -24.36
N ASP A 126 11.80 1.33 -24.12
CA ASP A 126 13.27 1.37 -23.98
C ASP A 126 13.72 0.49 -22.79
N VAL A 127 12.96 0.45 -21.69
CA VAL A 127 13.20 -0.49 -20.58
C VAL A 127 13.11 -1.94 -21.03
N ILE A 128 12.08 -2.31 -21.79
CA ILE A 128 11.89 -3.68 -22.29
C ILE A 128 13.04 -4.08 -23.22
N GLU A 129 13.41 -3.19 -24.15
CA GLU A 129 14.47 -3.42 -25.12
C GLU A 129 15.85 -3.49 -24.45
N THR A 130 16.19 -2.49 -23.63
CA THR A 130 17.52 -2.35 -23.01
C THR A 130 17.85 -3.53 -22.11
N TYR A 131 16.87 -4.01 -21.34
CA TYR A 131 17.09 -5.13 -20.42
C TYR A 131 16.77 -6.50 -21.02
N GLY A 132 16.34 -6.57 -22.29
CA GLY A 132 16.01 -7.82 -22.96
C GLY A 132 14.83 -8.56 -22.32
N ILE A 133 13.78 -7.84 -21.92
CA ILE A 133 12.61 -8.40 -21.24
C ILE A 133 11.76 -9.18 -22.26
N ASN A 134 12.10 -10.45 -22.45
CA ASN A 134 11.43 -11.38 -23.34
C ASN A 134 10.80 -12.57 -22.57
N ASP A 135 10.23 -13.55 -23.27
CA ASP A 135 9.60 -14.72 -22.62
C ASP A 135 10.61 -15.55 -21.80
N GLU A 136 11.88 -15.58 -22.19
CA GLU A 136 12.93 -16.26 -21.44
C GLU A 136 13.24 -15.53 -20.12
N PHE A 137 13.33 -14.20 -20.15
CA PHE A 137 13.44 -13.37 -18.94
C PHE A 137 12.26 -13.62 -18.00
N ILE A 138 11.03 -13.58 -18.53
CA ILE A 138 9.82 -13.80 -17.73
C ILE A 138 9.81 -15.20 -17.13
N CYS A 139 10.25 -16.23 -17.88
CA CYS A 139 10.39 -17.58 -17.36
C CYS A 139 11.37 -17.64 -16.19
N LYS A 140 12.59 -17.10 -16.36
CA LYS A 140 13.61 -17.11 -15.30
C LYS A 140 13.13 -16.36 -14.06
N MET A 141 12.51 -15.19 -14.26
CA MET A 141 11.91 -14.41 -13.17
C MET A 141 10.83 -15.19 -12.43
N ASP A 142 9.89 -15.82 -13.15
CA ASP A 142 8.84 -16.63 -12.55
C ASP A 142 9.42 -17.78 -11.72
N ARG A 143 10.41 -18.50 -12.27
CA ARG A 143 11.09 -19.59 -11.57
C ARG A 143 11.73 -19.12 -10.26
N THR A 144 12.42 -17.98 -10.28
CA THR A 144 13.06 -17.40 -9.09
C THR A 144 12.05 -16.91 -8.05
N LEU A 145 11.08 -16.08 -8.46
CA LEU A 145 10.11 -15.47 -7.54
C LEU A 145 9.10 -16.48 -6.99
N SER A 146 8.76 -17.51 -7.77
CA SER A 146 7.78 -18.52 -7.40
C SER A 146 8.40 -19.81 -6.88
N ALA A 147 9.71 -19.83 -6.57
CA ALA A 147 10.44 -21.02 -6.12
C ALA A 147 9.73 -21.81 -5.01
N LYS A 148 9.14 -21.13 -4.01
CA LYS A 148 8.36 -21.77 -2.94
C LYS A 148 7.08 -22.45 -3.45
N LYS A 149 6.36 -21.80 -4.39
CA LYS A 149 5.15 -22.37 -5.02
C LYS A 149 5.50 -23.58 -5.88
N ILE A 150 6.59 -23.47 -6.64
CA ILE A 150 7.12 -24.56 -7.47
C ILE A 150 7.52 -25.75 -6.59
N ALA A 151 8.25 -25.52 -5.50
CA ALA A 151 8.61 -26.59 -4.57
C ALA A 151 7.36 -27.29 -4.00
N LYS A 152 6.35 -26.53 -3.60
CA LYS A 152 5.07 -27.09 -3.13
C LYS A 152 4.35 -27.89 -4.22
N TRP A 153 4.34 -27.38 -5.46
CA TRP A 153 3.78 -28.09 -6.60
C TRP A 153 4.54 -29.39 -6.89
N THR A 154 5.87 -29.36 -6.88
CA THR A 154 6.74 -30.51 -7.11
C THR A 154 6.47 -31.62 -6.10
N GLU A 155 6.35 -31.30 -4.81
CA GLU A 155 6.02 -32.30 -3.78
C GLU A 155 4.60 -32.87 -3.96
N ALA A 156 3.62 -32.03 -4.27
CA ALA A 156 2.27 -32.50 -4.57
C ALA A 156 2.25 -33.40 -5.82
N GLN A 157 3.07 -33.08 -6.82
CA GLN A 157 3.17 -33.83 -8.07
C GLN A 157 3.89 -35.17 -7.88
N LYS A 158 4.95 -35.23 -7.06
CA LYS A 158 5.57 -36.50 -6.64
C LYS A 158 4.55 -37.41 -5.95
N ALA A 159 3.76 -36.87 -5.02
CA ALA A 159 2.71 -37.63 -4.36
C ALA A 159 1.62 -38.12 -5.34
N ARG A 160 1.27 -37.31 -6.34
CA ARG A 160 0.35 -37.69 -7.41
C ARG A 160 0.91 -38.80 -8.29
N ILE A 161 2.17 -38.71 -8.71
CA ILE A 161 2.88 -39.74 -9.49
C ILE A 161 2.92 -41.04 -8.70
N LYS A 162 3.28 -41.00 -7.41
CA LYS A 162 3.30 -42.20 -6.56
C LYS A 162 1.93 -42.90 -6.48
N ARG A 163 0.86 -42.14 -6.25
CA ARG A 163 -0.52 -42.70 -6.25
C ARG A 163 -0.91 -43.31 -7.59
N TRP A 164 -0.47 -42.68 -8.68
CA TRP A 164 -0.67 -43.21 -10.03
C TRP A 164 0.10 -44.52 -10.24
N GLU A 165 1.38 -44.58 -9.85
CA GLU A 165 2.21 -45.79 -9.92
C GLU A 165 1.62 -46.93 -9.08
N ASP A 166 1.16 -46.66 -7.87
CA ASP A 166 0.52 -47.66 -7.01
C ASP A 166 -0.78 -48.19 -7.64
N SER A 167 -1.55 -47.32 -8.29
CA SER A 167 -2.78 -47.70 -9.01
C SER A 167 -2.47 -48.55 -10.24
N VAL A 168 -1.43 -48.20 -11.00
CA VAL A 168 -0.93 -48.97 -12.14
C VAL A 168 -0.48 -50.36 -11.70
N LYS A 169 0.39 -50.45 -10.67
CA LYS A 169 0.86 -51.72 -10.09
C LYS A 169 -0.30 -52.59 -9.61
N LYS A 170 -1.31 -51.98 -8.97
CA LYS A 170 -2.52 -52.70 -8.53
C LYS A 170 -3.28 -53.30 -9.70
N GLN A 171 -3.49 -52.57 -10.79
CA GLN A 171 -4.18 -53.11 -11.97
C GLN A 171 -3.33 -54.19 -12.66
N GLN A 172 -2.01 -53.96 -12.81
CA GLN A 172 -1.08 -54.95 -13.38
C GLN A 172 -1.10 -56.27 -12.60
N ARG A 173 -1.04 -56.21 -11.27
CA ARG A 173 -1.13 -57.40 -10.42
C ARG A 173 -2.45 -58.15 -10.59
N ILE A 174 -3.58 -57.46 -10.71
CA ILE A 174 -4.89 -58.10 -10.97
C ILE A 174 -4.88 -58.82 -12.32
N ILE A 175 -4.27 -58.22 -13.34
CA ILE A 175 -4.15 -58.79 -14.68
C ILE A 175 -3.27 -60.05 -14.63
N GLU A 176 -2.08 -59.97 -14.03
CA GLU A 176 -1.15 -61.10 -13.86
C GLU A 176 -1.75 -62.26 -13.05
N GLU A 177 -2.46 -61.97 -11.96
CA GLU A 177 -3.18 -62.98 -11.17
C GLU A 177 -4.28 -63.68 -11.99
N CYS A 178 -5.01 -62.95 -12.83
CA CYS A 178 -6.03 -63.57 -13.69
C CYS A 178 -5.40 -64.39 -14.83
N GLU A 179 -4.26 -63.96 -15.36
CA GLU A 179 -3.52 -64.65 -16.43
C GLU A 179 -2.89 -65.95 -15.92
N SER A 180 -2.23 -65.92 -14.75
CA SER A 180 -1.63 -67.12 -14.13
C SER A 180 -2.64 -68.23 -13.82
N VAL A 181 -3.91 -67.89 -13.55
CA VAL A 181 -4.99 -68.85 -13.27
C VAL A 181 -5.80 -69.17 -14.56
N GLY A 182 -5.43 -68.63 -15.72
CA GLY A 182 -6.10 -68.86 -17.00
C GLY A 182 -7.51 -68.26 -17.10
N LYS A 183 -7.89 -67.33 -16.21
CA LYS A 183 -9.24 -66.75 -16.10
C LYS A 183 -9.35 -65.37 -16.76
N THR A 184 -8.96 -65.29 -18.03
CA THR A 184 -8.92 -64.05 -18.82
C THR A 184 -10.29 -63.58 -19.33
N GLY A 185 -11.33 -64.42 -19.28
CA GLY A 185 -12.72 -64.05 -19.65
C GLY A 185 -13.51 -63.29 -18.58
N LEU A 186 -12.97 -63.14 -17.37
CA LEU A 186 -13.68 -62.53 -16.25
C LEU A 186 -13.91 -61.02 -16.45
N LYS A 187 -15.05 -60.51 -15.96
CA LYS A 187 -15.33 -59.07 -15.91
C LYS A 187 -14.20 -58.30 -15.19
N LYS A 188 -13.71 -58.84 -14.07
CA LYS A 188 -12.58 -58.29 -13.30
C LYS A 188 -11.33 -58.03 -14.16
N TYR A 189 -11.02 -58.94 -15.10
CA TYR A 189 -9.85 -58.81 -15.99
C TYR A 189 -10.05 -57.71 -17.03
N ARG A 190 -11.23 -57.68 -17.68
CA ARG A 190 -11.58 -56.63 -18.65
C ARG A 190 -11.57 -55.25 -18.01
N ASP A 191 -12.21 -55.11 -16.84
CA ASP A 191 -12.25 -53.85 -16.09
C ASP A 191 -10.84 -53.39 -15.68
N ALA A 192 -9.95 -54.32 -15.29
CA ALA A 192 -8.57 -53.98 -14.92
C ALA A 192 -7.75 -53.50 -16.13
N LYS A 193 -7.91 -54.13 -17.30
CA LYS A 193 -7.26 -53.69 -18.55
C LYS A 193 -7.74 -52.31 -19.00
N GLU A 194 -9.06 -52.06 -18.94
CA GLU A 194 -9.63 -50.77 -19.30
C GLU A 194 -9.13 -49.66 -18.35
N ARG A 195 -9.13 -49.92 -17.05
CA ARG A 195 -8.58 -48.97 -16.05
C ARG A 195 -7.10 -48.71 -16.24
N LEU A 196 -6.30 -49.74 -16.54
CA LEU A 196 -4.87 -49.59 -16.80
C LEU A 196 -4.63 -48.71 -18.04
N LEU A 197 -5.40 -48.92 -19.11
CA LEU A 197 -5.31 -48.11 -20.32
C LEU A 197 -5.65 -46.64 -20.05
N LYS A 198 -6.71 -46.39 -19.26
CA LYS A 198 -7.05 -45.04 -18.81
C LYS A 198 -5.96 -44.40 -17.96
N LEU A 199 -5.35 -45.14 -17.03
CA LEU A 199 -4.24 -44.64 -16.21
C LEU A 199 -3.04 -44.24 -17.07
N TYR A 200 -2.67 -45.01 -18.10
CA TYR A 200 -1.58 -44.63 -18.99
C TYR A 200 -1.91 -43.39 -19.84
N ALA A 201 -3.16 -43.22 -20.27
CA ALA A 201 -3.60 -42.00 -20.95
C ALA A 201 -3.54 -40.75 -20.06
N GLU A 202 -3.81 -40.91 -18.75
CA GLU A 202 -3.77 -39.83 -17.75
C GLU A 202 -2.44 -39.76 -16.99
N LYS A 203 -1.33 -40.22 -17.58
CA LYS A 203 -0.01 -40.22 -16.94
C LYS A 203 0.36 -38.80 -16.49
N PRO A 204 0.61 -38.57 -15.18
CA PRO A 204 0.99 -37.24 -14.70
C PRO A 204 2.32 -36.79 -15.30
N ALA A 205 2.43 -35.47 -15.57
CA ALA A 205 3.69 -34.86 -16.00
C ALA A 205 4.78 -35.04 -14.92
N PRO A 206 6.06 -35.15 -15.32
CA PRO A 206 7.17 -35.30 -14.37
C PRO A 206 7.20 -34.17 -13.33
N ALA A 207 7.57 -34.51 -12.09
CA ALA A 207 7.68 -33.57 -10.99
C ALA A 207 9.03 -32.83 -11.02
N VAL A 208 9.27 -32.10 -12.12
CA VAL A 208 10.44 -31.24 -12.31
C VAL A 208 9.99 -29.80 -12.54
N GLU A 209 10.86 -28.86 -12.23
CA GLU A 209 10.58 -27.42 -12.27
C GLU A 209 10.04 -26.94 -13.63
N GLU A 210 10.56 -27.46 -14.74
CA GLU A 210 10.15 -27.10 -16.10
C GLU A 210 8.68 -27.42 -16.40
N HIS A 211 8.11 -28.42 -15.73
CA HIS A 211 6.70 -28.81 -15.88
C HIS A 211 5.78 -28.12 -14.87
N ALA A 212 6.33 -27.36 -13.92
CA ALA A 212 5.52 -26.59 -12.99
C ALA A 212 4.81 -25.44 -13.71
N PRO A 213 3.55 -25.12 -13.36
CA PRO A 213 2.80 -24.05 -14.01
C PRO A 213 3.52 -22.69 -13.88
N ARG A 214 3.30 -21.78 -14.83
CA ARG A 214 3.75 -20.39 -14.70
C ARG A 214 2.87 -19.68 -13.68
N TYR A 215 3.48 -18.92 -12.78
CA TYR A 215 2.78 -18.10 -11.78
C TYR A 215 2.92 -16.61 -12.05
N VAL A 216 3.97 -16.21 -12.78
CA VAL A 216 4.22 -14.87 -13.30
C VAL A 216 4.29 -14.97 -14.82
N THR A 217 3.53 -14.12 -15.50
CA THR A 217 3.38 -14.14 -16.96
C THR A 217 3.84 -12.85 -17.64
N GLU A 218 4.13 -11.81 -16.85
CA GLU A 218 4.57 -10.52 -17.34
C GLU A 218 5.51 -9.83 -16.35
N PHE A 219 6.35 -8.94 -16.88
CA PHE A 219 7.13 -8.02 -16.07
C PHE A 219 6.34 -6.74 -15.81
N SER A 220 6.52 -6.14 -14.63
CA SER A 220 5.84 -4.91 -14.25
C SER A 220 6.77 -4.05 -13.41
N ILE A 221 6.98 -2.81 -13.84
CA ILE A 221 7.84 -1.82 -13.18
C ILE A 221 7.24 -1.37 -11.84
N THR A 222 5.92 -1.47 -11.67
CA THR A 222 5.25 -1.09 -10.41
C THR A 222 5.30 -2.20 -9.36
N ASN A 223 5.72 -3.42 -9.74
CA ASN A 223 5.86 -4.54 -8.81
C ASN A 223 7.27 -4.60 -8.24
N GLY A 224 7.41 -4.31 -6.94
CA GLY A 224 8.70 -4.32 -6.25
C GLY A 224 9.47 -5.63 -6.33
N ASN A 225 8.79 -6.79 -6.40
CA ASN A 225 9.49 -8.07 -6.57
C ASN A 225 10.08 -8.24 -7.98
N HIS A 226 9.39 -7.72 -9.00
CA HIS A 226 9.88 -7.78 -10.39
C HIS A 226 11.07 -6.83 -10.56
N LEU A 227 10.99 -5.61 -10.02
CA LEU A 227 12.12 -4.68 -9.97
C LEU A 227 13.32 -5.25 -9.20
N ALA A 228 13.08 -5.86 -8.03
CA ALA A 228 14.14 -6.50 -7.26
C ALA A 228 14.80 -7.65 -8.04
N TYR A 229 14.01 -8.44 -8.79
CA TYR A 229 14.59 -9.45 -9.67
C TYR A 229 15.47 -8.83 -10.76
N LEU A 230 14.94 -7.81 -11.45
CA LEU A 230 15.66 -7.11 -12.51
C LEU A 230 16.99 -6.53 -12.01
N ILE A 231 16.98 -5.80 -10.89
CA ILE A 231 18.17 -5.10 -10.36
C ILE A 231 19.20 -6.11 -9.84
N TYR A 232 18.77 -7.04 -8.97
CA TYR A 232 19.69 -7.86 -8.19
C TYR A 232 20.05 -9.19 -8.85
N ASP A 233 19.10 -9.84 -9.52
CA ASP A 233 19.34 -11.17 -10.10
C ASP A 233 19.70 -11.08 -11.60
N HIS A 234 19.04 -10.21 -12.36
CA HIS A 234 19.27 -10.11 -13.82
C HIS A 234 20.42 -9.16 -14.18
N LEU A 235 20.46 -7.96 -13.61
CA LEU A 235 21.54 -6.99 -13.84
C LEU A 235 22.74 -7.21 -12.91
N GLY A 236 22.55 -7.90 -11.78
CA GLY A 236 23.62 -8.21 -10.82
C GLY A 236 24.18 -6.97 -10.11
N ILE A 237 23.37 -5.93 -9.92
CA ILE A 237 23.79 -4.68 -9.27
C ILE A 237 23.96 -4.90 -7.76
N GLU A 238 24.99 -4.27 -7.19
CA GLU A 238 25.28 -4.36 -5.75
C GLU A 238 24.13 -3.82 -4.90
N ASP A 239 23.84 -4.52 -3.80
CA ASP A 239 22.77 -4.11 -2.90
C ASP A 239 23.20 -3.00 -1.94
N VAL A 240 22.69 -1.79 -2.18
CA VAL A 240 22.92 -0.62 -1.33
C VAL A 240 21.85 -0.46 -0.25
N THR A 241 20.84 -1.33 -0.20
CA THR A 241 19.77 -1.33 0.82
C THR A 241 20.32 -1.23 2.26
N PRO A 242 21.40 -1.94 2.64
CA PRO A 242 21.94 -1.86 4.00
C PRO A 242 22.38 -0.45 4.43
N LYS A 243 22.68 0.46 3.49
CA LYS A 243 23.01 1.87 3.77
C LYS A 243 21.81 2.64 4.33
N PHE A 244 20.59 2.28 3.93
CA PHE A 244 19.34 2.96 4.29
C PHE A 244 18.55 2.21 5.36
N LYS A 245 18.53 0.87 5.26
CA LYS A 245 17.70 0.01 6.11
C LYS A 245 18.53 -1.11 6.72
N ARG A 246 18.97 -0.88 7.96
CA ARG A 246 19.77 -1.85 8.72
C ARG A 246 19.07 -3.22 8.79
N GLY A 247 19.78 -4.26 8.38
CA GLY A 247 19.28 -5.65 8.41
C GLY A 247 18.22 -5.99 7.36
N LYS A 248 17.99 -5.10 6.38
CA LYS A 248 17.18 -5.39 5.20
C LYS A 248 18.07 -5.44 3.97
N GLU A 249 17.60 -6.19 2.98
CA GLU A 249 18.26 -6.42 1.70
C GLU A 249 17.22 -6.29 0.58
N ARG A 250 17.72 -6.05 -0.62
CA ARG A 250 16.98 -6.09 -1.88
C ARG A 250 15.72 -5.21 -1.91
N SER A 251 15.80 -3.99 -1.37
CA SER A 251 14.66 -3.08 -1.24
C SER A 251 14.46 -2.20 -2.47
N THR A 252 13.23 -2.19 -2.99
CA THR A 252 12.80 -1.25 -4.06
C THR A 252 12.03 -0.06 -3.48
N ALA A 253 12.49 0.46 -2.34
CA ALA A 253 11.84 1.60 -1.70
C ALA A 253 12.37 2.90 -2.31
N SER A 254 11.57 3.98 -2.29
CA SER A 254 11.90 5.23 -2.97
C SER A 254 13.31 5.74 -2.65
N GLU A 255 13.69 5.80 -1.37
CA GLU A 255 15.03 6.26 -0.93
C GLU A 255 16.20 5.41 -1.49
N VAL A 256 15.99 4.10 -1.68
CA VAL A 256 17.00 3.19 -2.25
C VAL A 256 17.03 3.32 -3.77
N MET A 257 15.86 3.46 -4.40
CA MET A 257 15.75 3.64 -5.85
C MET A 257 16.33 4.99 -6.30
N GLU A 258 16.20 6.04 -5.49
CA GLU A 258 16.80 7.36 -5.75
C GLU A 258 18.33 7.27 -5.82
N GLU A 259 18.99 6.63 -4.85
CA GLU A 259 20.44 6.36 -4.90
C GLU A 259 20.82 5.59 -6.16
N TYR A 260 20.05 4.56 -6.52
CA TYR A 260 20.29 3.77 -7.72
C TYR A 260 20.18 4.60 -9.00
N TYR A 261 19.19 5.47 -9.11
CA TYR A 261 19.02 6.32 -10.28
C TYR A 261 20.13 7.36 -10.43
N GLU A 262 20.74 7.79 -9.32
CA GLU A 262 21.87 8.73 -9.33
C GLU A 262 23.19 8.04 -9.64
N THR A 263 23.42 6.84 -9.09
CA THR A 263 24.74 6.19 -9.10
C THR A 263 24.90 5.13 -10.19
N GLU A 264 23.83 4.40 -10.52
CA GLU A 264 23.90 3.25 -11.42
C GLU A 264 23.46 3.60 -12.85
N THR A 265 24.45 3.71 -13.74
CA THR A 265 24.21 4.04 -15.15
C THR A 265 23.31 3.02 -15.86
N ALA A 266 23.35 1.74 -15.44
CA ALA A 266 22.50 0.69 -15.98
C ALA A 266 21.01 0.93 -15.69
N LEU A 267 20.65 1.68 -14.64
CA LEU A 267 19.27 1.91 -14.24
C LEU A 267 18.66 3.21 -14.80
N LYS A 268 19.41 3.94 -15.65
CA LYS A 268 18.92 5.16 -16.32
C LYS A 268 17.59 4.99 -17.08
N PRO A 269 17.34 3.89 -17.82
CA PRO A 269 16.03 3.67 -18.44
C PRO A 269 14.88 3.63 -17.40
N LEU A 270 15.08 3.00 -16.24
CA LEU A 270 14.08 2.97 -15.18
C LEU A 270 13.90 4.33 -14.51
N ALA A 271 15.00 5.06 -14.29
CA ALA A 271 14.95 6.43 -13.77
C ALA A 271 14.10 7.33 -14.67
N THR A 272 14.26 7.19 -15.99
CA THR A 272 13.49 7.95 -16.98
C THR A 272 12.00 7.66 -16.90
N VAL A 273 11.61 6.38 -16.82
CA VAL A 273 10.21 6.00 -16.59
C VAL A 273 9.68 6.60 -15.28
N ALA A 274 10.43 6.49 -14.18
CA ALA A 274 10.01 7.00 -12.89
C ALA A 274 9.79 8.53 -12.89
N VAL A 275 10.62 9.29 -13.63
CA VAL A 275 10.45 10.73 -13.81
C VAL A 275 9.15 11.04 -14.55
N TYR A 276 8.89 10.39 -15.69
CA TYR A 276 7.66 10.62 -16.45
C TYR A 276 6.41 10.15 -15.72
N GLU A 277 6.44 9.00 -15.05
CA GLU A 277 5.32 8.52 -14.23
C GLU A 277 5.01 9.48 -13.10
N LYS A 278 6.04 9.99 -12.41
CA LYS A 278 5.85 11.00 -11.36
C LYS A 278 5.26 12.28 -11.92
N LEU A 279 5.80 12.77 -13.04
CA LEU A 279 5.30 13.97 -13.74
C LEU A 279 3.82 13.83 -14.07
N LEU A 280 3.46 12.78 -14.82
CA LEU A 280 2.10 12.55 -15.29
C LEU A 280 1.14 12.25 -14.14
N ASN A 281 1.46 11.27 -13.28
CA ASN A 281 0.50 10.80 -12.28
C ASN A 281 0.39 11.72 -11.06
N THR A 282 1.48 12.40 -10.68
CA THR A 282 1.47 13.25 -9.47
C THR A 282 1.07 14.68 -9.80
N TYR A 283 1.59 15.25 -10.89
CA TYR A 283 1.48 16.68 -11.16
C TYR A 283 0.50 17.02 -12.27
N ILE A 284 0.20 16.11 -13.18
CA ILE A 284 -0.70 16.42 -14.31
C ILE A 284 -2.08 15.83 -14.07
N ARG A 285 -2.19 14.50 -14.01
CA ARG A 285 -3.46 13.77 -13.93
C ARG A 285 -4.21 13.97 -12.62
N LYS A 286 -3.48 14.15 -11.52
CA LYS A 286 -4.09 14.23 -10.19
C LYS A 286 -4.68 15.60 -9.87
N ILE A 287 -4.07 16.67 -10.40
CA ILE A 287 -4.45 18.06 -10.08
C ILE A 287 -5.93 18.35 -10.41
N PRO A 288 -6.46 17.97 -11.60
CA PRO A 288 -7.87 18.19 -11.94
C PRO A 288 -8.88 17.57 -10.96
N HIS A 289 -8.48 16.52 -10.22
CA HIS A 289 -9.35 15.84 -9.25
C HIS A 289 -9.38 16.52 -7.87
N ALA A 290 -8.56 17.56 -7.65
CA ALA A 290 -8.50 18.32 -6.40
C ALA A 290 -9.11 19.73 -6.53
N LEU A 291 -9.90 19.95 -7.59
CA LEU A 291 -10.65 21.19 -7.80
C LEU A 291 -11.90 21.22 -6.92
N GLU A 292 -12.20 22.40 -6.37
CA GLU A 292 -13.46 22.68 -5.67
C GLU A 292 -14.49 23.25 -6.67
N ALA A 293 -15.74 23.41 -6.24
CA ALA A 293 -16.83 23.96 -7.06
C ALA A 293 -16.60 25.41 -7.55
N ASP A 294 -15.63 26.13 -6.97
CA ASP A 294 -15.21 27.46 -7.44
C ASP A 294 -14.24 27.40 -8.63
N GLY A 295 -13.86 26.19 -9.08
CA GLY A 295 -12.95 25.96 -10.20
C GLY A 295 -11.47 26.13 -9.84
N ARG A 296 -11.12 26.28 -8.56
CA ARG A 296 -9.74 26.46 -8.09
C ARG A 296 -9.19 25.17 -7.51
N LEU A 297 -7.87 25.00 -7.56
CA LEU A 297 -7.19 23.90 -6.86
C LEU A 297 -7.05 24.25 -5.38
N HIS A 298 -7.45 23.33 -4.50
CA HIS A 298 -7.24 23.46 -3.07
C HIS A 298 -6.24 22.43 -2.55
N SER A 299 -5.69 22.72 -1.38
CA SER A 299 -4.77 21.85 -0.64
C SER A 299 -5.16 21.85 0.82
N GLU A 300 -4.91 20.73 1.50
CA GLU A 300 -4.94 20.71 2.96
C GLU A 300 -3.59 21.19 3.48
N PHE A 301 -3.58 22.17 4.38
CA PHE A 301 -2.39 22.69 5.04
C PHE A 301 -2.41 22.30 6.51
N LYS A 302 -1.25 21.90 7.06
CA LYS A 302 -1.11 21.55 8.48
C LYS A 302 0.06 22.30 9.08
N ALA A 303 -0.26 23.38 9.81
CA ALA A 303 0.67 24.01 10.74
C ALA A 303 1.06 22.98 11.83
N GLY A 304 2.37 22.75 12.03
CA GLY A 304 2.85 21.74 12.98
C GLY A 304 2.76 20.29 12.49
N GLY A 305 2.55 20.06 11.18
CA GLY A 305 2.53 18.73 10.57
C GLY A 305 3.90 18.05 10.46
N THR A 306 4.99 18.73 10.81
CA THR A 306 6.35 18.19 10.81
C THR A 306 7.02 18.43 12.17
N ALA A 307 7.92 17.53 12.59
CA ALA A 307 8.70 17.72 13.82
C ALA A 307 9.56 19.00 13.79
N THR A 308 9.98 19.44 12.60
CA THR A 308 10.81 20.64 12.42
C THR A 308 10.06 21.97 12.55
N GLY A 309 8.75 21.95 12.79
CA GLY A 309 7.90 23.15 12.82
C GLY A 309 7.53 23.72 11.45
N ARG A 310 7.95 23.08 10.35
CA ARG A 310 7.53 23.46 8.99
C ARG A 310 6.09 23.07 8.73
N TYR A 311 5.43 23.84 7.87
CA TYR A 311 4.17 23.46 7.24
C TYR A 311 4.34 22.16 6.45
N SER A 312 3.29 21.34 6.48
CA SER A 312 3.08 20.30 5.49
C SER A 312 1.79 20.57 4.71
N SER A 313 1.74 20.05 3.49
CA SER A 313 0.55 20.05 2.66
C SER A 313 0.22 18.65 2.16
N SER A 314 -1.06 18.40 1.90
CA SER A 314 -1.54 17.14 1.33
C SER A 314 -2.63 17.37 0.29
N GLY A 315 -2.79 16.38 -0.60
CA GLY A 315 -3.80 16.42 -1.65
C GLY A 315 -5.21 16.56 -1.07
N TYR A 316 -5.98 17.45 -1.66
CA TYR A 316 -7.35 17.74 -1.27
C TYR A 316 -8.34 16.86 -2.05
N LYS A 317 -9.42 16.43 -1.39
CA LYS A 317 -10.42 15.51 -1.98
C LYS A 317 -11.78 16.17 -2.25
N GLY A 318 -11.86 17.50 -2.16
CA GLY A 318 -13.14 18.21 -2.20
C GLY A 318 -13.91 18.08 -0.90
N ARG A 319 -14.79 19.04 -0.62
CA ARG A 319 -15.80 18.86 0.43
C ARG A 319 -16.87 17.87 -0.04
N PRO A 320 -17.30 16.90 0.80
CA PRO A 320 -18.45 16.08 0.47
C PRO A 320 -19.67 16.99 0.28
N ILE A 321 -20.25 16.97 -0.92
CA ILE A 321 -21.49 17.69 -1.25
C ILE A 321 -22.71 16.77 -1.18
N ASP A 322 -22.49 15.46 -1.03
CA ASP A 322 -23.56 14.48 -0.91
C ASP A 322 -24.25 14.63 0.45
N VAL A 323 -25.58 14.64 0.41
CA VAL A 323 -26.40 14.46 1.61
C VAL A 323 -26.04 13.11 2.22
N LEU A 324 -25.74 13.05 3.52
CA LEU A 324 -25.43 11.77 4.19
C LEU A 324 -26.64 10.83 4.09
N ASP A 325 -26.40 9.53 3.91
CA ASP A 325 -27.46 8.54 3.67
C ASP A 325 -28.54 8.55 4.77
N GLU A 326 -28.15 8.84 6.00
CA GLU A 326 -29.02 9.03 7.17
C GLU A 326 -30.02 10.19 7.06
N PHE A 327 -29.87 11.09 6.10
CA PHE A 327 -30.81 12.18 5.78
C PHE A 327 -31.54 11.98 4.44
N LYS A 328 -31.27 10.89 3.71
CA LYS A 328 -31.95 10.60 2.43
C LYS A 328 -33.32 9.94 2.59
N GLU A 329 -33.62 9.35 3.75
CA GLU A 329 -34.88 8.65 4.04
C GLU A 329 -35.79 9.41 5.03
N GLY A 330 -35.69 10.74 5.06
CA GLY A 330 -36.52 11.62 5.90
C GLY A 330 -37.79 12.13 5.21
#